data_AF-A0ABD0V9W9-F1
#
_entry.id   AF-A0ABD0V9W9-F1
#
_cell.length_a   1.000
_cell.length_b   1.000
_cell.length_c   1.000
_cell.angle_alpha   90.00
_cell.angle_beta   90.00
_cell.angle_gamma   90.00
#
_symmetry.space_group_name_H-M   'P 1'
#
loop_
_entity.id
_entity.type
_entity.pdbx_description
1 polymer ?
#
loop_
_entity_poly.entity_id
_entity_poly.type
_entity_poly.pdbx_seq_one_letter_code
_entity_poly.pdbx_strand_id
1 'polypeptide(L)'
;MIEKWGKLNDLPAPLHIGEEDIMRILKVPNIEHLLYEVRYLGIYIEEEFLFKVGLSIHAGRSEAKMLKKSSKVPELPDPAPAPVPKVTPKRQDVLNHQCIGRRHADDLLLRRKYLETELTHSLNKWNAEFVKIKYLQGEYKRKYDSRTKEAKNQQIYQLQVGLEGAQVVISQLWKDQKTSAEKVCKLEAENKRSHTLLDEKEATLSDLESSRIIEDFKKSIAFKSIIQDHVQEARDHIYDVEVKALELQCIDEGLTPSQASDDSSSDPDGDEVQSELQKVFALEVDDEIVDIE
;
A
#
# COMPACT_ATOMS: atom_id res chain seq x y z
N MET A 1 -5.23 23.87 9.87
CA MET A 1 -3.93 24.32 9.34
C MET A 1 -2.89 23.34 9.83
N ILE A 2 -2.45 22.42 8.95
CA ILE A 2 -1.41 21.43 9.28
C ILE A 2 -0.10 22.06 8.83
N GLU A 3 0.71 22.52 9.79
CA GLU A 3 2.10 22.88 9.52
C GLU A 3 2.79 21.69 8.87
N LYS A 4 3.34 21.90 7.67
CA LYS A 4 4.17 20.91 6.99
C LYS A 4 5.47 20.79 7.79
N TRP A 5 5.53 19.85 8.72
CA TRP A 5 6.79 19.44 9.34
C TRP A 5 7.68 18.88 8.24
N GLY A 6 8.82 19.55 8.01
CA GLY A 6 9.82 19.18 7.01
C GLY A 6 10.18 17.70 7.12
N LYS A 7 10.42 17.07 5.97
CA LYS A 7 10.73 15.64 5.88
C LYS A 7 11.88 15.29 6.84
N LEU A 8 11.74 14.19 7.57
CA LEU A 8 12.69 13.67 8.56
C LEU A 8 14.11 13.43 8.01
N ASN A 9 14.30 13.51 6.69
CA ASN A 9 15.58 13.39 6.00
C ASN A 9 16.47 14.64 6.12
N ASP A 10 15.96 15.74 6.67
CA ASP A 10 16.72 16.99 6.88
C ASP A 10 17.36 17.09 8.29
N LEU A 11 17.35 16.01 9.08
CA LEU A 11 18.18 15.98 10.28
C LEU A 11 19.66 16.05 9.83
N PRO A 12 20.47 17.00 10.35
CA PRO A 12 21.88 17.03 10.05
C PRO A 12 22.45 15.66 10.40
N ALA A 13 23.13 15.04 9.43
CA ALA A 13 23.83 13.78 9.61
C ALA A 13 24.62 13.81 10.94
N PRO A 14 24.82 12.65 11.61
CA PRO A 14 25.56 12.60 12.88
C PRO A 14 26.80 13.46 12.74
N LEU A 15 26.96 14.48 13.59
CA LEU A 15 28.09 15.40 13.58
C LEU A 15 29.36 14.55 13.62
N HIS A 16 29.90 14.22 12.46
CA HIS A 16 31.22 13.67 12.31
C HIS A 16 32.14 14.83 12.64
N ILE A 17 32.55 14.87 13.91
CA ILE A 17 33.67 15.71 14.33
C ILE A 17 34.86 15.15 13.57
N GLY A 18 35.18 15.82 12.46
CA GLY A 18 36.35 15.49 11.64
C GLY A 18 37.62 15.91 12.35
N GLU A 19 38.76 15.42 11.86
CA GLU A 19 40.09 15.87 12.32
C GLU A 19 40.22 17.39 12.29
N GLU A 20 39.61 18.04 11.29
CA GLU A 20 39.55 19.50 11.12
C GLU A 20 38.81 20.22 12.25
N ASP A 21 37.74 19.62 12.77
CA ASP A 21 36.99 20.19 13.89
C ASP A 21 37.77 20.06 15.19
N ILE A 22 38.45 18.93 15.40
CA ILE A 22 39.34 18.73 16.55
C ILE A 22 40.47 19.77 16.52
N MET A 23 41.08 19.98 15.36
CA MET A 23 42.11 21.00 15.14
C MET A 23 41.63 22.41 15.46
N ARG A 24 40.43 22.75 14.99
CA ARG A 24 39.81 24.06 15.23
C ARG A 24 39.48 24.26 16.72
N ILE A 25 39.01 23.23 17.41
CA ILE A 25 38.68 23.32 18.84
C ILE A 25 39.95 23.40 19.70
N LEU A 26 41.00 22.65 19.36
CA LEU A 26 42.28 22.68 20.09
C LEU A 26 43.10 23.96 19.86
N LYS A 27 42.77 24.74 18.81
CA LYS A 27 43.54 25.92 18.37
C LYS A 27 45.03 25.61 18.17
N VAL A 28 45.37 24.37 17.89
CA VAL A 28 46.75 23.96 17.60
C VAL A 28 46.97 24.21 16.11
N PRO A 29 47.84 25.15 15.72
CA PRO A 29 48.00 25.52 14.31
C PRO A 29 48.61 24.38 13.47
N ASN A 30 49.30 23.42 14.11
CA ASN A 30 49.87 22.27 13.43
C ASN A 30 50.05 21.06 14.37
N ILE A 31 49.37 19.94 14.10
CA ILE A 31 49.56 18.65 14.82
C ILE A 31 51.01 18.18 14.73
N GLU A 32 51.68 18.41 13.59
CA GLU A 32 53.06 18.01 13.40
C GLU A 32 54.00 18.77 14.34
N HIS A 33 53.71 20.03 14.63
CA HIS A 33 54.49 20.83 15.59
C HIS A 33 54.34 20.29 17.01
N LEU A 34 53.10 19.93 17.41
CA LEU A 34 52.85 19.34 18.73
C LEU A 34 53.51 17.95 18.84
N LEU A 35 53.42 17.12 17.80
CA LEU A 35 54.10 15.82 17.75
C LEU A 35 55.62 15.97 17.79
N TYR A 36 56.16 17.00 17.12
CA TYR A 36 57.58 17.31 17.14
C TYR A 36 58.04 17.74 18.55
N GLU A 37 57.32 18.64 19.22
CA GLU A 37 57.64 19.06 20.59
C GLU A 37 57.57 17.90 21.59
N VAL A 38 56.54 17.05 21.49
CA VAL A 38 56.41 15.87 22.36
C VAL A 38 57.54 14.87 22.13
N ARG A 39 57.93 14.62 20.87
CA ARG A 39 59.08 13.77 20.56
C ARG A 39 60.39 14.37 21.06
N TYR A 40 60.58 15.67 20.87
CA TYR A 40 61.78 16.37 21.31
C TYR A 40 61.93 16.35 22.84
N LEU A 41 60.83 16.56 23.57
CA LEU A 41 60.80 16.41 25.03
C LEU A 41 61.09 14.98 25.47
N GLY A 42 60.62 13.97 24.73
CA GLY A 42 60.93 12.56 24.99
C GLY A 42 62.43 12.26 24.91
N ILE A 43 63.09 12.74 23.84
CA ILE A 43 64.54 12.59 23.65
C ILE A 43 65.31 13.25 24.80
N TYR A 44 64.90 14.45 25.21
CA TYR A 44 65.57 15.19 26.29
C TYR A 44 65.43 14.49 27.66
N ILE A 45 64.29 13.85 27.92
CA ILE A 45 64.06 13.06 29.14
C ILE A 45 64.93 11.80 29.14
N GLU A 46 65.05 11.12 28.00
CA GLU A 46 65.92 9.94 27.86
C GLU A 46 67.41 10.30 28.03
N GLU A 47 67.85 11.42 27.45
CA GLU A 47 69.22 11.93 27.64
C GLU A 47 69.49 12.33 29.10
N GLU A 48 68.55 13.00 29.79
CA GLU A 48 68.71 13.34 31.21
C GLU A 48 68.75 12.07 32.08
N PHE A 49 67.93 11.06 31.76
CA PHE A 49 67.94 9.77 32.46
C PHE A 49 69.27 9.04 32.26
N LEU A 50 69.77 8.96 31.02
CA LEU A 50 71.07 8.37 30.69
C LEU A 50 72.23 9.13 31.35
N PHE A 51 72.16 10.46 31.44
CA PHE A 51 73.15 11.27 32.13
C PHE A 51 73.15 11.00 33.65
N LYS A 52 71.97 10.85 34.27
CA LYS A 52 71.83 10.50 35.70
C LYS A 52 72.34 9.08 35.99
N VAL A 53 72.02 8.12 35.14
CA VAL A 53 72.48 6.72 35.26
C VAL A 53 73.99 6.63 34.98
N GLY A 54 74.49 7.33 33.97
CA GLY A 54 75.91 7.39 33.62
C GLY A 54 76.78 8.01 34.72
N LEU A 55 76.29 9.05 35.40
CA LEU A 55 76.97 9.63 36.56
C LEU A 55 76.94 8.71 37.79
N SER A 56 75.89 7.91 37.99
CA SER A 56 75.83 6.89 39.04
C SER A 56 76.88 5.79 38.84
N ILE A 57 77.16 5.40 37.60
CA ILE A 57 78.19 4.39 37.26
C ILE A 57 79.61 4.94 37.48
N HIS A 58 79.84 6.24 37.30
CA HIS A 58 81.16 6.85 37.58
C HIS A 58 81.35 7.30 39.04
N ALA A 59 80.29 7.61 39.78
CA ALA A 59 80.39 7.90 41.22
C ALA A 59 80.56 6.63 42.09
N GLY A 60 80.15 5.45 41.58
CA GLY A 60 80.26 4.16 42.28
C GLY A 60 81.47 3.29 41.91
N ARG A 61 82.40 3.77 41.08
CA ARG A 61 83.59 3.01 40.63
C ARG A 61 84.94 3.53 41.15
N SER A 62 84.94 4.32 42.21
CA SER A 62 86.16 4.60 42.99
C SER A 62 86.36 3.49 44.02
N GLU A 63 87.09 2.44 43.62
CA GLU A 63 87.78 1.45 44.46
C GLU A 63 87.10 1.00 45.78
N ALA A 64 86.12 0.09 45.69
CA ALA A 64 85.93 -0.92 46.73
C ALA A 64 86.49 -2.25 46.23
N LYS A 65 87.80 -2.43 46.38
CA LYS A 65 88.45 -3.74 46.30
C LYS A 65 87.93 -4.58 47.47
N MET A 66 86.82 -5.29 47.27
CA MET A 66 86.51 -6.48 48.06
C MET A 66 87.51 -7.57 47.66
N LEU A 67 88.67 -7.57 48.34
CA LEU A 67 89.61 -8.69 48.31
C LEU A 67 88.91 -9.92 48.88
N LYS A 68 88.62 -10.88 48.01
CA LYS A 68 88.32 -12.25 48.40
C LYS A 68 89.52 -12.79 49.20
N LYS A 69 89.26 -13.32 50.39
CA LYS A 69 90.22 -14.14 51.15
C LYS A 69 90.49 -15.42 50.34
N SER A 70 91.62 -15.50 49.65
CA SER A 70 92.19 -16.77 49.22
C SER A 70 93.56 -16.95 49.85
N SER A 71 93.61 -17.88 50.79
CA SER A 71 94.81 -18.43 51.40
C SER A 71 95.65 -19.16 50.34
N LYS A 72 96.82 -18.62 50.01
CA LYS A 72 98.11 -19.33 50.03
C LYS A 72 99.23 -18.40 49.59
N VAL A 73 100.24 -18.35 50.46
CA VAL A 73 101.53 -17.67 50.34
C VAL A 73 102.32 -18.26 49.16
N PRO A 74 102.90 -17.41 48.30
CA PRO A 74 104.33 -17.50 48.04
C PRO A 74 105.10 -16.24 48.47
N GLU A 75 106.33 -16.48 48.90
CA GLU A 75 107.29 -15.56 49.52
C GLU A 75 108.16 -14.81 48.48
N LEU A 76 108.45 -13.53 48.77
CA LEU A 76 109.53 -12.62 48.27
C LEU A 76 109.49 -12.08 46.81
N PRO A 77 110.10 -10.89 46.49
CA PRO A 77 110.88 -9.94 47.30
C PRO A 77 110.40 -8.46 47.23
N ASP A 78 111.19 -7.59 47.91
CA ASP A 78 111.03 -6.18 48.31
C ASP A 78 110.34 -5.13 47.40
N PRO A 79 109.75 -4.07 48.00
CA PRO A 79 108.93 -3.06 47.32
C PRO A 79 109.76 -1.94 46.65
N ALA A 80 109.47 -1.68 45.37
CA ALA A 80 109.83 -0.43 44.72
C ALA A 80 108.82 0.69 45.09
N PRO A 81 109.28 1.93 45.33
CA PRO A 81 108.39 3.04 45.69
C PRO A 81 107.52 3.46 44.49
N ALA A 82 106.21 3.36 44.63
CA ALA A 82 105.25 3.85 43.65
C ALA A 82 105.26 5.40 43.60
N PRO A 83 105.20 6.01 42.40
CA PRO A 83 105.25 7.46 42.24
C PRO A 83 103.97 8.13 42.73
N VAL A 84 104.16 9.16 43.55
CA VAL A 84 103.14 10.09 44.06
C VAL A 84 102.28 10.63 42.90
N PRO A 85 100.94 10.55 42.96
CA PRO A 85 100.08 11.17 41.96
C PRO A 85 100.25 12.68 41.99
N LYS A 86 100.76 13.26 40.90
CA LYS A 86 100.81 14.70 40.68
C LYS A 86 99.39 15.26 40.67
N VAL A 87 99.06 16.05 41.69
CA VAL A 87 97.86 16.87 41.77
C VAL A 87 97.90 17.90 40.63
N THR A 88 97.18 17.63 39.55
CA THR A 88 96.92 18.62 38.51
C THR A 88 95.94 19.68 39.04
N PRO A 89 96.21 20.98 38.88
CA PRO A 89 95.29 22.03 39.30
C PRO A 89 94.00 21.92 38.48
N LYS A 90 92.87 21.64 39.14
CA LYS A 90 91.56 21.74 38.51
C LYS A 90 91.34 23.21 38.10
N ARG A 91 91.27 23.47 36.80
CA ARG A 91 91.02 24.79 36.23
C ARG A 91 89.68 25.33 36.75
N GLN A 92 89.71 26.54 37.31
CA GLN A 92 88.56 27.27 37.85
C GLN A 92 87.40 27.43 36.83
N ASP A 93 87.70 27.38 35.52
CA ASP A 93 86.72 27.47 34.44
C ASP A 93 85.69 26.32 34.43
N VAL A 94 86.06 25.14 34.94
CA VAL A 94 85.13 23.98 35.00
C VAL A 94 84.06 24.17 36.07
N LEU A 95 84.36 24.89 37.17
CA LEU A 95 83.38 25.17 38.22
C LEU A 95 82.34 26.21 37.78
N ASN A 96 82.74 27.20 36.95
CA ASN A 96 81.84 28.26 36.51
C ASN A 96 80.79 27.76 35.49
N HIS A 97 81.13 26.78 34.65
CA HIS A 97 80.17 26.14 33.75
C HIS A 97 79.11 25.29 34.49
N GLN A 98 79.46 24.73 35.66
CA GLN A 98 78.54 23.91 36.44
C GLN A 98 77.40 24.74 37.09
N CYS A 99 77.67 26.00 37.43
CA CYS A 99 76.68 26.92 38.02
C CYS A 99 75.67 27.48 37.00
N ILE A 100 76.04 27.56 35.71
CA ILE A 100 75.15 28.01 34.64
C ILE A 100 74.19 26.88 34.24
N GLY A 101 74.69 25.64 34.12
CA GLY A 101 73.86 24.48 33.81
C GLY A 101 72.79 24.20 34.87
N ARG A 102 73.11 24.40 36.16
CA ARG A 102 72.15 24.18 37.25
C ARG A 102 70.96 25.16 37.21
N ARG A 103 71.21 26.45 36.99
CA ARG A 103 70.13 27.46 36.89
C ARG A 103 69.21 27.21 35.70
N HIS A 104 69.77 26.79 34.57
CA HIS A 104 68.99 26.41 33.40
C HIS A 104 68.13 25.16 33.65
N ALA A 105 68.68 24.16 34.36
CA ALA A 105 67.91 22.97 34.74
C ALA A 105 66.75 23.29 35.68
N ASP A 106 66.95 24.16 36.67
CA ASP A 106 65.89 24.57 37.61
C ASP A 106 64.76 25.35 36.90
N ASP A 107 65.09 26.22 35.95
CA ASP A 107 64.10 26.94 35.13
C ASP A 107 63.30 25.99 34.23
N LEU A 108 63.97 25.04 33.57
CA LEU A 108 63.29 24.00 32.78
C LEU A 108 62.34 23.14 33.64
N LEU A 109 62.75 22.79 34.87
CA LEU A 109 61.90 22.03 35.79
C LEU A 109 60.68 22.84 36.22
N LEU A 110 60.83 24.15 36.45
CA LEU A 110 59.70 25.02 36.78
C LEU A 110 58.73 25.14 35.61
N ARG A 111 59.25 25.37 34.39
CA ARG A 111 58.45 25.42 33.17
C ARG A 111 57.73 24.11 32.91
N ARG A 112 58.39 22.97 33.13
CA ARG A 112 57.77 21.64 33.04
C ARG A 112 56.60 21.50 34.00
N LYS A 113 56.78 21.84 35.28
CA LYS A 113 55.69 21.76 36.28
C LYS A 113 54.52 22.66 35.91
N TYR A 114 54.79 23.87 35.43
CA TYR A 114 53.74 24.77 34.97
C TYR A 114 52.94 24.16 33.81
N LEU A 115 53.62 23.68 32.77
CA LEU A 115 52.99 23.02 31.62
C LEU A 115 52.19 21.78 32.04
N GLU A 116 52.70 20.99 32.99
CA GLU A 116 52.01 19.83 33.53
C GLU A 116 50.70 20.22 34.23
N THR A 117 50.71 21.30 35.02
CA THR A 117 49.49 21.83 35.66
C THR A 117 48.50 22.40 34.65
N GLU A 118 48.97 23.14 33.63
CA GLU A 118 48.13 23.72 32.59
C GLU A 118 47.49 22.64 31.69
N LEU A 119 48.24 21.61 31.34
CA LEU A 119 47.76 20.46 30.59
C LEU A 119 46.72 19.68 31.40
N THR A 120 46.99 19.43 32.68
CA THR A 120 46.05 18.75 33.57
C THR A 120 44.74 19.54 33.72
N HIS A 121 44.84 20.86 33.89
CA HIS A 121 43.67 21.74 33.96
C HIS A 121 42.84 21.70 32.65
N SER A 122 43.52 21.79 31.51
CA SER A 122 42.88 21.75 30.18
C SER A 122 42.21 20.40 29.92
N LEU A 123 42.87 19.29 30.28
CA LEU A 123 42.33 17.95 30.15
C LEU A 123 41.10 17.73 31.03
N ASN A 124 41.12 18.22 32.26
CA ASN A 124 39.96 18.16 33.16
C ASN A 124 38.78 18.98 32.63
N LYS A 125 39.03 20.18 32.09
CA LYS A 125 37.99 21.01 31.46
C LYS A 125 37.37 20.32 30.26
N TRP A 126 38.20 19.73 29.39
CA TRP A 126 37.74 18.95 28.25
C TRP A 126 36.92 17.73 28.68
N ASN A 127 37.38 17.00 29.70
CA ASN A 127 36.66 15.86 30.23
C ASN A 127 35.27 16.26 30.77
N ALA A 128 35.17 17.39 31.46
CA ALA A 128 33.89 17.93 31.94
C ALA A 128 32.93 18.27 30.79
N GLU A 129 33.41 18.95 29.74
CA GLU A 129 32.60 19.25 28.55
C GLU A 129 32.19 17.97 27.79
N PHE A 130 33.09 16.99 27.68
CA PHE A 130 32.78 15.70 27.07
C PHE A 130 31.66 14.96 27.81
N VAL A 131 31.73 14.91 29.14
CA VAL A 131 30.67 14.31 29.99
C VAL A 131 29.34 15.05 29.79
N LYS A 132 29.36 16.39 29.72
CA LYS A 132 28.17 17.21 29.46
C LYS A 132 27.55 16.92 28.09
N ILE A 133 28.38 16.80 27.04
CA ILE A 133 27.92 16.44 25.69
C ILE A 133 27.30 15.04 25.69
N LYS A 134 27.92 14.07 26.36
CA LYS A 134 27.37 12.70 26.48
C LYS A 134 26.02 12.67 27.21
N TYR A 135 25.88 13.45 28.27
CA TYR A 135 24.62 13.59 28.97
C TYR A 135 23.52 14.19 28.05
N LEU A 136 23.83 15.29 27.36
CA LEU A 136 22.90 15.91 26.40
C LEU A 136 22.52 14.96 25.27
N GLN A 137 23.47 14.21 24.72
CA GLN A 137 23.21 13.19 23.71
C GLN A 137 22.19 12.15 24.20
N GLY A 138 22.32 11.71 25.46
CA GLY A 138 21.38 10.79 26.09
C GLY A 138 19.98 11.38 26.32
N GLU A 139 19.89 12.66 26.71
CA GLU A 139 18.62 13.40 26.83
C GLU A 139 17.92 13.56 25.47
N TYR A 140 18.66 13.96 24.42
CA TYR A 140 18.13 14.09 23.07
C TYR A 140 17.61 12.76 22.52
N LYS A 141 18.36 11.66 22.72
CA LYS A 141 17.93 10.32 22.32
C LYS A 141 16.61 9.93 23.01
N ARG A 142 16.51 10.09 24.33
CA ARG A 142 15.28 9.81 25.09
C ARG A 142 14.10 10.64 24.59
N LYS A 143 14.31 11.94 24.34
CA LYS A 143 13.27 12.84 23.81
C LYS A 143 12.80 12.41 22.41
N TYR A 144 13.73 12.02 21.54
CA TYR A 144 13.41 11.53 20.20
C TYR A 144 12.62 10.22 20.25
N ASP A 145 13.07 9.25 21.04
CA ASP A 145 12.40 7.96 21.20
C ASP A 145 10.99 8.15 21.79
N SER A 146 10.84 9.05 22.77
CA SER A 146 9.54 9.39 23.35
C SER A 146 8.59 10.02 22.34
N ARG A 147 9.05 10.99 21.54
CA ARG A 147 8.23 11.63 20.50
C ARG A 147 7.83 10.64 19.41
N THR A 148 8.75 9.74 19.05
CA THR A 148 8.47 8.69 18.07
C THR A 148 7.39 7.74 18.57
N LYS A 149 7.44 7.37 19.87
CA LYS A 149 6.39 6.55 20.51
C LYS A 149 5.06 7.28 20.57
N GLU A 150 5.06 8.56 20.93
CA GLU A 150 3.85 9.39 20.96
C GLU A 150 3.20 9.52 19.59
N ALA A 151 3.97 9.80 18.53
CA ALA A 151 3.46 9.90 17.17
C ALA A 151 2.83 8.57 16.69
N LYS A 152 3.47 7.43 16.98
CA LYS A 152 2.90 6.11 16.69
C LYS A 152 1.59 5.88 17.44
N ASN A 153 1.52 6.25 18.71
CA ASN A 153 0.31 6.11 19.51
C ASN A 153 -0.83 6.99 18.98
N GLN A 154 -0.54 8.22 18.57
CA GLN A 154 -1.52 9.10 17.93
C GLN A 154 -2.04 8.51 16.62
N GLN A 155 -1.16 7.94 15.79
CA GLN A 155 -1.57 7.26 14.55
C GLN A 155 -2.47 6.05 14.84
N ILE A 156 -2.11 5.23 15.83
CA ILE A 156 -2.93 4.08 16.26
C ILE A 156 -4.32 4.55 16.70
N TYR A 157 -4.40 5.61 17.51
CA TYR A 157 -5.67 6.17 17.97
C TYR A 157 -6.55 6.65 16.80
N GLN A 158 -5.97 7.37 15.83
CA GLN A 158 -6.70 7.81 14.64
C GLN A 158 -7.23 6.63 13.82
N LEU A 159 -6.40 5.60 13.62
CA LEU A 159 -6.82 4.38 12.92
C LEU A 159 -7.93 3.65 13.67
N GLN A 160 -7.87 3.60 15.00
CA GLN A 160 -8.91 2.99 15.83
C GLN A 160 -10.25 3.73 15.71
N VAL A 161 -10.24 5.07 15.80
CA VAL A 161 -11.45 5.89 15.61
C VAL A 161 -12.05 5.67 14.22
N GLY A 162 -11.20 5.61 13.18
CA GLY A 162 -11.64 5.31 11.81
C GLY A 162 -12.25 3.90 11.68
N LEU A 163 -11.64 2.90 12.33
CA LEU A 163 -12.14 1.52 12.33
C LEU A 163 -13.49 1.40 13.03
N GLU A 164 -13.64 2.02 14.20
CA GLU A 164 -14.91 2.04 14.95
C GLU A 164 -16.01 2.72 14.13
N GLY A 165 -15.70 3.85 13.47
CA GLY A 165 -16.62 4.53 12.55
C GLY A 165 -17.05 3.64 11.39
N ALA A 166 -16.11 2.96 10.74
CA ALA A 166 -16.40 2.03 9.64
C ALA A 166 -17.28 0.84 10.11
N GLN A 167 -17.02 0.31 11.31
CA GLN A 167 -17.80 -0.79 11.88
C GLN A 167 -19.26 -0.39 12.12
N VAL A 168 -19.52 0.84 12.58
CA VAL A 168 -20.88 1.38 12.75
C VAL A 168 -21.60 1.47 11.42
N VAL A 169 -20.94 2.00 10.38
CA VAL A 169 -21.52 2.12 9.03
C VAL A 169 -21.85 0.75 8.44
N ILE A 170 -20.92 -0.21 8.53
CA ILE A 170 -21.15 -1.59 8.05
C ILE A 170 -22.33 -2.22 8.77
N SER A 171 -22.42 -2.05 10.09
CA SER A 171 -23.52 -2.60 10.90
C SER A 171 -24.87 -1.99 10.50
N GLN A 172 -24.91 -0.70 10.17
CA GLN A 172 -26.13 -0.04 9.70
C GLN A 172 -26.54 -0.52 8.30
N LEU A 173 -25.60 -0.58 7.36
CA LEU A 173 -25.85 -1.09 6.00
C LEU A 173 -26.40 -2.51 6.02
N TRP A 174 -25.89 -3.37 6.90
CA TRP A 174 -26.37 -4.74 7.03
C TRP A 174 -27.83 -4.80 7.52
N LYS A 175 -28.22 -3.91 8.45
CA LYS A 175 -29.62 -3.78 8.88
C LYS A 175 -30.51 -3.30 7.75
N ASP A 176 -30.07 -2.27 7.02
CA ASP A 176 -30.82 -1.70 5.91
C ASP A 176 -31.01 -2.75 4.80
N GLN A 177 -29.97 -3.50 4.46
CA GLN A 177 -30.02 -4.60 3.51
C GLN A 177 -31.04 -5.67 3.93
N LYS A 178 -31.06 -6.04 5.22
CA LYS A 178 -32.03 -7.00 5.75
C LYS A 178 -33.47 -6.49 5.60
N THR A 179 -33.73 -5.23 5.96
CA THR A 179 -35.07 -4.64 5.80
C THR A 179 -35.49 -4.50 4.34
N SER A 180 -34.55 -4.24 3.43
CA SER A 180 -34.80 -4.21 1.99
C SER A 180 -35.16 -5.58 1.45
N ALA A 181 -34.41 -6.63 1.84
CA ALA A 181 -34.72 -8.01 1.46
C ALA A 181 -36.12 -8.46 1.92
N GLU A 182 -36.54 -8.07 3.12
CA GLU A 182 -37.90 -8.33 3.61
C GLU A 182 -38.97 -7.61 2.76
N LYS A 183 -38.71 -6.38 2.29
CA LYS A 183 -39.62 -5.65 1.40
C LYS A 183 -39.72 -6.31 0.02
N VAL A 184 -38.59 -6.75 -0.55
CA VAL A 184 -38.56 -7.46 -1.83
C VAL A 184 -39.38 -8.76 -1.76
N CYS A 185 -39.23 -9.55 -0.69
CA CYS A 185 -40.00 -10.77 -0.49
C CYS A 185 -41.52 -10.51 -0.42
N LYS A 186 -41.94 -9.43 0.26
CA LYS A 186 -43.36 -9.01 0.31
C LYS A 186 -43.89 -8.63 -1.08
N LEU A 187 -43.13 -7.83 -1.82
CA LEU A 187 -43.51 -7.41 -3.18
C LEU A 187 -43.57 -8.61 -4.13
N GLU A 188 -42.65 -9.57 -4.02
CA GLU A 188 -42.68 -10.78 -4.83
C GLU A 188 -43.92 -11.64 -4.54
N ALA A 189 -44.31 -11.76 -3.27
CA ALA A 189 -45.53 -12.45 -2.87
C ALA A 189 -46.80 -11.73 -3.37
N GLU A 190 -46.82 -10.40 -3.34
CA GLU A 190 -47.91 -9.60 -3.89
C GLU A 190 -47.99 -9.73 -5.41
N ASN A 191 -46.86 -9.67 -6.12
CA ASN A 191 -46.80 -9.86 -7.56
C ASN A 191 -47.33 -11.23 -7.98
N LYS A 192 -46.94 -12.30 -7.26
CA LYS A 192 -47.48 -13.66 -7.48
C LYS A 192 -49.00 -13.71 -7.31
N ARG A 193 -49.56 -13.00 -6.32
CA ARG A 193 -51.03 -12.90 -6.14
C ARG A 193 -51.70 -12.14 -7.28
N SER A 194 -51.11 -11.03 -7.72
CA SER A 194 -51.64 -10.27 -8.85
C SER A 194 -51.65 -11.09 -10.14
N HIS A 195 -50.60 -11.88 -10.41
CA HIS A 195 -50.60 -12.82 -11.54
C HIS A 195 -51.72 -13.87 -11.42
N THR A 196 -51.90 -14.51 -10.26
CA THR A 196 -53.01 -15.48 -10.10
C THR A 196 -54.39 -14.85 -10.29
N LEU A 197 -54.57 -13.58 -9.89
CA LEU A 197 -55.82 -12.85 -10.11
C LEU A 197 -56.02 -12.49 -11.59
N LEU A 198 -54.95 -12.17 -12.32
CA LEU A 198 -55.01 -11.93 -13.75
C LEU A 198 -55.41 -13.21 -14.50
N ASP A 199 -54.79 -14.35 -14.18
CA ASP A 199 -55.11 -15.65 -14.78
C ASP A 199 -56.60 -16.01 -14.53
N GLU A 200 -57.10 -15.77 -13.31
CA GLU A 200 -58.52 -15.96 -12.98
C GLU A 200 -59.43 -15.06 -13.83
N LYS A 201 -59.08 -13.78 -13.98
CA LYS A 201 -59.86 -12.83 -14.78
C LYS A 201 -59.82 -13.17 -16.27
N GLU A 202 -58.68 -13.56 -16.79
CA GLU A 202 -58.50 -13.99 -18.18
C GLU A 202 -59.33 -15.25 -18.49
N ALA A 203 -59.35 -16.22 -17.58
CA ALA A 203 -60.23 -17.39 -17.69
C ALA A 203 -61.72 -16.99 -17.72
N THR A 204 -62.15 -16.10 -16.81
CA THR A 204 -63.56 -15.64 -16.80
C THR A 204 -63.96 -14.84 -18.03
N LEU A 205 -63.03 -14.07 -18.61
CA LEU A 205 -63.25 -13.30 -19.84
C LEU A 205 -63.32 -14.21 -21.05
N SER A 206 -62.45 -15.21 -21.15
CA SER A 206 -62.44 -16.19 -22.24
C SER A 206 -63.77 -16.95 -22.33
N ASP A 207 -64.35 -17.33 -21.18
CA ASP A 207 -65.66 -17.97 -21.11
C ASP A 207 -66.79 -17.02 -21.52
N LEU A 208 -66.73 -15.76 -21.07
CA LEU A 208 -67.77 -14.76 -21.35
C LEU A 208 -67.77 -14.31 -22.82
N GLU A 209 -66.60 -14.03 -23.39
CA GLU A 209 -66.46 -13.65 -24.81
C GLU A 209 -66.86 -14.80 -25.73
N SER A 210 -66.42 -16.03 -25.44
CA SER A 210 -66.83 -17.20 -26.22
C SER A 210 -68.35 -17.37 -26.19
N SER A 211 -68.97 -17.24 -25.02
CA SER A 211 -70.42 -17.34 -24.88
C SER A 211 -71.16 -16.26 -25.68
N ARG A 212 -70.72 -15.00 -25.58
CA ARG A 212 -71.34 -13.86 -26.27
C ARG A 212 -71.20 -13.96 -27.79
N ILE A 213 -70.00 -14.31 -28.29
CA ILE A 213 -69.74 -14.49 -29.72
C ILE A 213 -70.59 -15.64 -30.27
N ILE A 214 -70.69 -16.77 -29.55
CA ILE A 214 -71.53 -17.89 -29.94
C ILE A 214 -73.01 -17.49 -29.98
N GLU A 215 -73.48 -16.70 -29.01
CA GLU A 215 -74.87 -16.23 -28.97
C GLU A 215 -75.18 -15.28 -30.14
N ASP A 216 -74.30 -14.33 -30.42
CA ASP A 216 -74.45 -13.39 -31.53
C ASP A 216 -74.37 -14.11 -32.89
N PHE A 217 -73.51 -15.13 -33.01
CA PHE A 217 -73.47 -16.00 -34.19
C PHE A 217 -74.77 -16.79 -34.38
N LYS A 218 -75.33 -17.37 -33.30
CA LYS A 218 -76.65 -18.04 -33.35
C LYS A 218 -77.76 -17.09 -33.79
N LYS A 219 -77.78 -15.85 -33.29
CA LYS A 219 -78.73 -14.82 -33.74
C LYS A 219 -78.59 -14.51 -35.22
N SER A 220 -77.35 -14.42 -35.72
CA SER A 220 -77.07 -14.19 -37.14
C SER A 220 -77.57 -15.34 -38.03
N ILE A 221 -77.36 -16.60 -37.63
CA ILE A 221 -77.88 -17.76 -38.35
C ILE A 221 -79.42 -17.74 -38.39
N ALA A 222 -80.07 -17.51 -37.24
CA ALA A 222 -81.53 -17.46 -37.18
C ALA A 222 -82.10 -16.36 -38.10
N PHE A 223 -81.46 -15.18 -38.12
CA PHE A 223 -81.83 -14.10 -39.02
C PHE A 223 -81.68 -14.50 -40.49
N LYS A 224 -80.55 -15.15 -40.86
CA LYS A 224 -80.32 -15.62 -42.22
C LYS A 224 -81.40 -16.63 -42.68
N SER A 225 -81.81 -17.56 -41.82
CA SER A 225 -82.88 -18.52 -42.13
C SER A 225 -84.21 -17.81 -42.40
N ILE A 226 -84.58 -16.82 -41.59
CA ILE A 226 -85.81 -16.02 -41.81
C ILE A 226 -85.78 -15.35 -43.18
N ILE A 227 -84.64 -14.77 -43.58
CA ILE A 227 -84.50 -14.15 -44.90
C ILE A 227 -84.59 -15.19 -46.02
N GLN A 228 -83.97 -16.36 -45.86
CA GLN A 228 -84.05 -17.44 -46.86
C GLN A 228 -85.47 -17.97 -47.02
N ASP A 229 -86.20 -18.15 -45.91
CA ASP A 229 -87.60 -18.59 -45.93
C ASP A 229 -88.47 -17.57 -46.68
N HIS A 230 -88.31 -16.27 -46.42
CA HIS A 230 -89.03 -15.23 -47.15
C HIS A 230 -88.67 -15.18 -48.64
N VAL A 231 -87.39 -15.36 -48.97
CA VAL A 231 -86.95 -15.41 -50.37
C VAL A 231 -87.52 -16.63 -51.09
N GLN A 232 -87.59 -17.78 -50.42
CA GLN A 232 -88.19 -19.00 -50.98
C GLN A 232 -89.70 -18.85 -51.15
N GLU A 233 -90.39 -18.32 -50.16
CA GLU A 233 -91.83 -18.02 -50.24
C GLU A 233 -92.14 -17.07 -51.40
N ALA A 234 -91.32 -16.03 -51.58
CA ALA A 234 -91.45 -15.11 -52.71
C ALA A 234 -91.20 -15.81 -54.06
N ARG A 235 -90.23 -16.73 -54.13
CA ARG A 235 -89.97 -17.53 -55.35
C ARG A 235 -91.12 -18.46 -55.67
N ASP A 236 -91.64 -19.18 -54.68
CA ASP A 236 -92.76 -20.09 -54.83
C ASP A 236 -94.00 -19.33 -55.31
N HIS A 237 -94.26 -18.14 -54.74
CA HIS A 237 -95.33 -17.26 -55.19
C HIS A 237 -95.14 -16.80 -56.65
N ILE A 238 -93.92 -16.48 -57.08
CA ILE A 238 -93.63 -16.11 -58.48
C ILE A 238 -93.91 -17.30 -59.40
N TYR A 239 -93.40 -18.50 -59.08
CA TYR A 239 -93.65 -19.71 -59.88
C TYR A 239 -95.15 -20.03 -59.97
N ASP A 240 -95.89 -19.94 -58.86
CA ASP A 240 -97.34 -20.16 -58.87
C ASP A 240 -98.08 -19.17 -59.79
N VAL A 241 -97.65 -17.90 -59.81
CA VAL A 241 -98.22 -16.86 -60.68
C VAL A 241 -97.87 -17.13 -62.14
N GLU A 242 -96.61 -17.46 -62.45
CA GLU A 242 -96.14 -17.74 -63.81
C GLU A 242 -96.76 -19.02 -64.38
N VAL A 243 -96.84 -20.10 -63.61
CA VAL A 243 -97.49 -21.36 -64.00
C VAL A 243 -98.96 -21.12 -64.31
N LYS A 244 -99.69 -20.38 -63.46
CA LYS A 244 -101.10 -20.01 -63.72
C LYS A 244 -101.24 -19.15 -64.97
N ALA A 245 -100.31 -18.22 -65.21
CA ALA A 245 -100.32 -17.38 -66.41
C ALA A 245 -100.07 -18.20 -67.70
N LEU A 246 -99.11 -19.14 -67.67
CA LEU A 246 -98.83 -20.06 -68.76
C LEU A 246 -100.00 -21.01 -69.02
N GLU A 247 -100.65 -21.55 -67.97
CA GLU A 247 -101.87 -22.36 -68.12
C GLU A 247 -102.99 -21.58 -68.81
N LEU A 248 -103.23 -20.32 -68.40
CA LEU A 248 -104.18 -19.41 -69.04
C LEU A 248 -103.84 -19.17 -70.51
N GLN A 249 -102.56 -18.98 -70.83
CA GLN A 249 -102.09 -18.77 -72.20
C GLN A 249 -102.26 -20.03 -73.07
N CYS A 250 -101.95 -21.22 -72.54
CA CYS A 250 -102.19 -22.50 -73.23
C CYS A 250 -103.68 -22.72 -73.55
N ILE A 251 -104.58 -22.29 -72.65
CA ILE A 251 -106.04 -22.36 -72.88
C ILE A 251 -106.46 -21.39 -73.99
N ASP A 252 -105.89 -20.19 -74.06
CA ASP A 252 -106.22 -19.17 -75.08
C ASP A 252 -105.66 -19.54 -76.47
N GLU A 253 -104.45 -20.12 -76.53
CA GLU A 253 -103.79 -20.51 -77.79
C GLU A 253 -104.27 -21.87 -78.36
N GLY A 254 -105.14 -22.60 -77.66
CA GLY A 254 -105.71 -23.86 -78.14
C GLY A 254 -104.71 -25.01 -78.29
N LEU A 255 -103.58 -24.94 -77.57
CA LEU A 255 -102.52 -25.95 -77.62
C LEU A 255 -102.88 -27.13 -76.70
N THR A 256 -103.34 -28.22 -77.31
CA THR A 256 -103.56 -29.50 -76.62
C THR A 256 -102.21 -30.09 -76.13
N PRO A 257 -102.08 -30.57 -74.88
CA PRO A 257 -100.83 -31.08 -74.25
C PRO A 257 -100.22 -32.36 -74.84
N SER A 258 -100.32 -32.60 -76.14
CA SER A 258 -99.87 -33.83 -76.80
C SER A 258 -98.90 -33.48 -77.92
N GLN A 259 -97.65 -33.15 -77.58
CA GLN A 259 -96.43 -33.32 -78.42
C GLN A 259 -95.27 -32.45 -77.90
N ALA A 260 -94.57 -32.91 -76.86
CA ALA A 260 -93.20 -32.47 -76.57
C ALA A 260 -92.54 -33.45 -75.58
N SER A 261 -92.42 -34.70 -75.99
CA SER A 261 -91.37 -35.59 -75.50
C SER A 261 -90.53 -35.94 -76.72
N ASP A 262 -89.28 -35.52 -76.72
CA ASP A 262 -88.13 -36.36 -77.05
C ASP A 262 -86.92 -35.48 -77.34
N ASP A 263 -85.79 -35.95 -76.80
CA ASP A 263 -84.40 -35.54 -77.05
C ASP A 263 -83.88 -34.27 -76.36
N SER A 264 -83.22 -34.48 -75.21
CA SER A 264 -81.84 -34.03 -75.03
C SER A 264 -81.14 -34.81 -73.91
N SER A 265 -80.18 -35.62 -74.35
CA SER A 265 -79.20 -36.38 -73.59
C SER A 265 -77.96 -35.54 -73.22
N SER A 266 -77.24 -36.03 -72.20
CA SER A 266 -75.81 -35.80 -71.92
C SER A 266 -75.40 -34.42 -71.39
N ASP A 267 -74.50 -34.25 -70.45
CA ASP A 267 -73.76 -35.07 -69.48
C ASP A 267 -73.20 -34.01 -68.50
N PRO A 268 -73.24 -34.17 -67.17
CA PRO A 268 -72.61 -33.20 -66.29
C PRO A 268 -71.12 -33.49 -66.23
N ASP A 269 -70.35 -32.78 -67.05
CA ASP A 269 -68.90 -32.77 -66.96
C ASP A 269 -68.51 -32.15 -65.62
N GLY A 270 -67.72 -32.92 -64.87
CA GLY A 270 -67.28 -32.61 -63.54
C GLY A 270 -66.13 -31.59 -63.51
N ASP A 271 -65.83 -31.20 -62.28
CA ASP A 271 -64.48 -30.88 -61.82
C ASP A 271 -63.87 -29.53 -62.23
N GLU A 272 -64.34 -28.39 -61.70
CA GLU A 272 -63.42 -27.22 -61.64
C GLU A 272 -63.76 -26.08 -60.67
N VAL A 273 -63.89 -26.31 -59.34
CA VAL A 273 -63.92 -25.14 -58.42
C VAL A 273 -63.34 -25.32 -57.00
N GLN A 274 -62.63 -26.41 -56.70
CA GLN A 274 -62.21 -26.73 -55.32
C GLN A 274 -60.72 -26.45 -54.98
N SER A 275 -60.05 -25.46 -55.58
CA SER A 275 -58.58 -25.33 -55.40
C SER A 275 -58.00 -23.98 -54.97
N GLU A 276 -58.79 -22.95 -54.63
CA GLU A 276 -58.23 -21.64 -54.23
C GLU A 276 -58.28 -21.29 -52.73
N LEU A 277 -58.98 -22.05 -51.88
CA LEU A 277 -59.12 -21.69 -50.45
C LEU A 277 -58.01 -22.23 -49.52
N GLN A 278 -57.02 -22.96 -50.03
CA GLN A 278 -55.97 -23.59 -49.20
C GLN A 278 -54.62 -22.84 -49.18
N LYS A 279 -54.55 -21.61 -49.71
CA LYS A 279 -53.28 -20.86 -49.86
C LYS A 279 -53.06 -19.74 -48.83
N VAL A 280 -53.97 -19.55 -47.88
CA VAL A 280 -53.93 -18.40 -46.95
C VAL A 280 -53.27 -18.70 -45.59
N PHE A 281 -52.96 -19.97 -45.26
CA PHE A 281 -52.42 -20.34 -43.95
C PHE A 281 -50.90 -20.58 -43.89
N ALA A 282 -50.13 -20.11 -44.88
CA ALA A 282 -48.68 -20.32 -44.96
C ALA A 282 -47.83 -19.07 -44.65
N LEU A 283 -48.37 -18.10 -43.91
CA LEU A 283 -47.55 -17.00 -43.37
C LEU A 283 -47.08 -17.38 -41.97
N GLU A 284 -45.99 -18.15 -41.95
CA GLU A 284 -45.11 -18.28 -40.78
C GLU A 284 -44.58 -16.89 -40.43
N VAL A 285 -44.98 -16.40 -39.25
CA VAL A 285 -44.42 -15.21 -38.63
C VAL A 285 -43.19 -15.67 -37.84
N ASP A 286 -42.02 -15.43 -38.43
CA ASP A 286 -40.72 -15.46 -37.75
C ASP A 286 -40.68 -14.30 -36.73
N ASP A 287 -41.01 -14.58 -35.47
CA ASP A 287 -40.71 -13.66 -34.37
C ASP A 287 -39.29 -13.95 -33.86
N GLU A 288 -38.34 -13.22 -34.45
CA GLU A 288 -36.95 -13.11 -34.03
C GLU A 288 -36.88 -12.43 -32.64
N ILE A 289 -36.51 -13.22 -31.64
CA ILE A 289 -36.30 -12.76 -30.26
C ILE A 289 -35.00 -11.94 -30.24
N VAL A 290 -35.13 -10.61 -30.09
CA VAL A 290 -34.01 -9.71 -29.82
C VAL A 290 -33.69 -9.77 -28.33
N ASP A 291 -32.60 -10.45 -27.99
CA ASP A 291 -31.94 -10.30 -26.68
C ASP A 291 -31.35 -8.90 -26.57
N ILE A 292 -31.84 -8.11 -25.62
CA ILE A 292 -31.26 -6.81 -25.24
C ILE A 292 -30.41 -7.04 -23.99
N GLU A 293 -29.10 -6.86 -24.16
CA GLU A 293 -28.06 -6.86 -23.12
C GLU A 293 -28.15 -5.61 -22.22
#